data_AF-A0AAJ5C2H3-F1
#
_entry.id   AF-A0AAJ5C2H3-F1
#
_cell.length_a   1.000
_cell.length_b   1.000
_cell.length_c   1.000
_cell.angle_alpha   90.00
_cell.angle_beta   90.00
_cell.angle_gamma   90.00
#
_symmetry.space_group_name_H-M   'P 1'
#
loop_
_entity.id
_entity.type
_entity.pdbx_description
1 polymer ?
#
loop_
_entity_poly.entity_id
_entity_poly.type
_entity_poly.pdbx_seq_one_letter_code
_entity_poly.pdbx_strand_id
1 'polypeptide(L)'
;MFCAISGEPPKVPVVSKKSGLVYEQRLIHKYINDNGKDPVTGDVLGLEDIIEIKSNPKTAVPRPPQHSSIPSLLTSLQNEYDAIILETFTLKKHYDNLRQELAHALYANDASARVIARLLNERDQAREALANIQGTIGAGPSTSRAAQDVEMTDSAPTEDHAAAIGNGPPADIVDIIETTAQSLSKQRKAKSKRKAPEGYATQESVGGFTEVQNLPSMHHAKPAGVSCVALSADGNVLVTGGNDKNVQVYDRKEDQVLATLKGHTKRIIHVAITGVSNAPVGVDAAGDSSLPAYIVSASEDGKVKVWQPTGATGPKSQAYALSSTVDGHNGEVTGIDIHPSGQFFGTAGRDGTLTLRSLSDGSELLRIDPELGDTYESFAFHPDGQLAATGTSTGAIRIWDVKSSSKASTLQTELPGRVTSLHFSENGYYLAAASDQGKHVEVWDLRKLSVVAKLTVEEDGKAGVASVKFDPSLQFLAVATDAVNVYANKSWHHLIKVEGAEKLTGLAWDGRNGNIVVSSLDRTVRTIGLAV
;
A
#
# COMPACT_ATOMS: atom_id res chain seq x y z
N MET A 1 52.55 -13.07 11.57
CA MET A 1 51.29 -13.26 12.30
C MET A 1 51.32 -12.31 13.48
N PHE A 2 50.54 -11.24 13.43
CA PHE A 2 50.45 -10.27 14.51
C PHE A 2 49.12 -10.43 15.22
N CYS A 3 49.11 -10.21 16.53
CA CYS A 3 47.92 -10.18 17.34
C CYS A 3 47.07 -8.98 16.92
N ALA A 4 45.77 -9.20 16.63
CA ALA A 4 44.88 -8.12 16.21
C ALA A 4 44.58 -7.08 17.32
N ILE A 5 44.93 -7.36 18.59
CA ILE A 5 44.77 -6.42 19.72
C ILE A 5 46.04 -5.61 19.95
N SER A 6 47.21 -6.25 20.03
CA SER A 6 48.47 -5.59 20.40
C SER A 6 49.37 -5.23 19.22
N GLY A 7 49.10 -5.77 18.02
CA GLY A 7 49.99 -5.62 16.87
C GLY A 7 51.34 -6.35 17.00
N GLU A 8 51.59 -7.03 18.12
CA GLU A 8 52.81 -7.80 18.39
C GLU A 8 52.68 -9.26 17.93
N PRO A 9 53.80 -9.97 17.64
CA PRO A 9 53.75 -11.40 17.37
C PRO A 9 53.29 -12.17 18.62
N PRO A 10 52.17 -12.93 18.57
CA PRO A 10 51.60 -13.59 19.73
C PRO A 10 52.48 -14.76 20.20
N LYS A 11 52.68 -14.89 21.52
CA LYS A 11 53.41 -16.01 22.13
C LYS A 11 52.63 -17.31 22.08
N VAL A 12 51.32 -17.21 22.33
CA VAL A 12 50.35 -18.28 22.15
C VAL A 12 49.27 -17.75 21.22
N PRO A 13 49.38 -18.01 19.90
CA PRO A 13 48.38 -17.58 18.94
C PRO A 13 47.10 -18.39 19.15
N VAL A 14 45.99 -17.67 19.30
CA VAL A 14 44.65 -18.25 19.34
C VAL A 14 43.78 -17.58 18.29
N VAL A 15 42.85 -18.32 17.71
CA VAL A 15 41.92 -17.80 16.72
C VAL A 15 40.49 -17.87 17.24
N SER A 16 39.75 -16.79 17.06
CA SER A 16 38.31 -16.76 17.29
C SER A 16 37.61 -17.49 16.14
N LYS A 17 36.74 -18.46 16.45
CA LYS A 17 35.95 -19.18 15.44
C LYS A 17 35.05 -18.25 14.60
N LYS A 18 34.62 -17.12 15.18
CA LYS A 18 33.64 -16.21 14.57
C LYS A 18 34.31 -15.16 13.69
N SER A 19 35.38 -14.53 14.17
CA SER A 19 36.09 -13.50 13.40
C SER A 19 37.22 -14.04 12.53
N GLY A 20 37.71 -15.26 12.79
CA GLY A 20 38.86 -15.83 12.07
C GLY A 20 40.18 -15.10 12.32
N LEU A 21 40.21 -14.13 13.24
CA LEU A 21 41.37 -13.30 13.56
C LEU A 21 42.27 -13.98 14.58
N VAL A 22 43.58 -13.71 14.45
CA VAL A 22 44.61 -14.22 15.35
C VAL A 22 44.82 -13.24 16.52
N TYR A 23 44.70 -13.77 17.72
CA TYR A 23 44.87 -13.06 18.98
C TYR A 23 45.97 -13.70 19.82
N GLU A 24 46.48 -12.97 20.80
CA GLU A 24 47.27 -13.53 21.90
C GLU A 24 46.31 -14.01 23.00
N GLN A 25 46.47 -15.26 23.44
CA GLN A 25 45.59 -15.92 24.42
C GLN A 25 45.30 -15.06 25.66
N ARG A 26 46.33 -14.46 26.25
CA ARG A 26 46.19 -13.66 27.47
C ARG A 26 45.31 -12.43 27.26
N LEU A 27 45.49 -11.74 26.13
CA LEU A 27 44.79 -10.48 25.84
C LEU A 27 43.33 -10.75 25.50
N ILE A 28 43.04 -11.77 24.69
CA ILE A 28 41.66 -12.12 24.33
C ILE A 28 40.88 -12.71 25.50
N HIS A 29 41.51 -13.54 26.36
CA HIS A 29 40.84 -14.03 27.57
C HIS A 29 40.49 -12.90 28.53
N LYS A 30 41.40 -11.92 28.71
CA LYS A 30 41.10 -10.74 29.52
C LYS A 30 39.95 -9.94 28.92
N TYR A 31 39.97 -9.68 27.62
CA TYR A 31 38.94 -8.90 26.93
C TYR A 31 37.57 -9.59 26.97
N ILE A 32 37.51 -10.91 26.80
CA ILE A 32 36.27 -11.69 26.89
C ILE A 32 35.72 -11.68 28.32
N ASN A 33 36.57 -11.81 29.34
CA ASN A 33 36.14 -11.73 30.73
C ASN A 33 35.57 -10.36 31.10
N ASP A 34 36.12 -9.29 30.53
CA ASP A 34 35.71 -7.92 30.82
C ASP A 34 34.46 -7.50 30.01
N ASN A 35 34.34 -7.91 28.74
CA ASN A 35 33.34 -7.38 27.79
C ASN A 35 32.40 -8.44 27.16
N GLY A 36 32.73 -9.73 27.25
CA GLY A 36 31.93 -10.83 26.68
C GLY A 36 31.76 -10.81 25.15
N LYS A 37 32.61 -10.06 24.44
CA LYS A 37 32.50 -9.81 22.99
C LYS A 37 33.86 -9.92 22.29
N ASP A 38 33.83 -10.10 20.97
CA ASP A 38 35.02 -10.03 20.10
C ASP A 38 35.45 -8.56 19.93
N PRO A 39 36.74 -8.22 20.13
CA PRO A 39 37.23 -6.85 20.10
C PRO A 39 37.14 -6.15 18.74
N VAL A 40 37.05 -6.88 17.63
CA VAL A 40 37.06 -6.30 16.28
C VAL A 40 35.67 -6.30 15.65
N THR A 41 34.90 -7.38 15.80
CA THR A 41 33.56 -7.52 15.20
C THR A 41 32.42 -7.14 16.15
N GLY A 42 32.66 -7.15 17.47
CA GLY A 42 31.64 -6.84 18.48
C GLY A 42 30.66 -7.98 18.76
N ASP A 43 30.87 -9.16 18.18
CA ASP A 43 30.01 -10.33 18.37
C ASP A 43 30.18 -10.96 19.75
N VAL A 44 29.13 -11.58 20.29
CA VAL A 44 29.22 -12.32 21.57
C VAL A 44 30.16 -13.51 21.40
N LEU A 45 31.23 -13.56 22.20
CA LEU A 45 32.26 -14.59 22.10
C LEU A 45 32.53 -15.19 23.49
N GLY A 46 32.40 -16.51 23.61
CA GLY A 46 32.74 -17.25 24.83
C GLY A 46 34.19 -17.78 24.79
N LEU A 47 34.74 -18.16 25.95
CA LEU A 47 36.09 -18.75 26.02
C LEU A 47 36.22 -20.08 25.25
N GLU A 48 35.11 -20.78 25.06
CA GLU A 48 35.00 -22.04 24.30
C GLU A 48 35.06 -21.86 22.76
N ASP A 49 34.89 -20.63 22.29
CA ASP A 49 34.95 -20.29 20.87
C ASP A 49 36.37 -19.96 20.39
N ILE A 50 37.36 -20.05 21.30
CA ILE A 50 38.76 -19.76 21.03
C ILE A 50 39.51 -21.06 20.73
N ILE A 51 40.23 -21.11 19.61
CA ILE A 51 41.04 -22.26 19.20
C ILE A 51 42.52 -21.90 19.30
N GLU A 52 43.28 -22.67 20.08
CA GLU A 52 44.73 -22.54 20.13
C GLU A 52 45.39 -23.07 18.85
N ILE A 53 46.25 -22.26 18.23
CA ILE A 53 47.06 -22.68 17.09
C ILE A 53 48.44 -23.10 17.58
N LYS A 54 48.81 -24.36 17.34
CA LYS A 54 50.18 -24.84 17.57
C LYS A 54 51.07 -24.43 16.39
N SER A 55 51.62 -23.23 16.44
CA SER A 55 52.58 -22.77 15.43
C SER A 55 53.98 -23.37 15.68
N ASN A 56 54.60 -23.89 14.63
CA ASN A 56 56.00 -24.32 14.58
C ASN A 56 56.61 -23.78 13.28
N PRO A 57 57.67 -22.94 13.29
CA PRO A 57 58.54 -22.58 14.41
C PRO A 57 57.91 -21.59 15.39
N LYS A 58 58.20 -21.75 16.68
CA LYS A 58 57.90 -20.73 17.69
C LYS A 58 58.66 -19.48 17.30
N THR A 59 57.97 -18.40 16.95
CA THR A 59 58.57 -17.07 16.79
C THR A 59 59.19 -16.69 18.14
N ALA A 60 60.48 -16.98 18.29
CA ALA A 60 61.23 -16.66 19.47
C ALA A 60 61.46 -15.15 19.45
N VAL A 61 60.85 -14.45 20.41
CA VAL A 61 61.18 -13.05 20.69
C VAL A 61 62.71 -12.97 20.87
N PRO A 62 63.41 -11.98 20.29
CA PRO A 62 64.81 -11.75 20.63
C PRO A 62 64.93 -11.73 22.17
N ARG A 63 65.90 -12.47 22.73
CA ARG A 63 66.02 -12.57 24.19
C ARG A 63 66.05 -11.16 24.77
N PRO A 64 65.22 -10.83 25.76
CA PRO A 64 65.27 -9.52 26.37
C PRO A 64 66.69 -9.30 26.89
N PRO A 65 67.26 -8.09 26.73
CA PRO A 65 68.56 -7.79 27.26
C PRO A 65 68.60 -8.15 28.75
N GLN A 66 69.55 -9.01 29.14
CA GLN A 66 69.73 -9.37 30.54
C GLN A 66 70.38 -8.19 31.26
N HIS A 67 69.55 -7.33 31.85
CA HIS A 67 70.01 -6.23 32.70
C HIS A 67 70.50 -6.81 34.02
N SER A 68 71.82 -6.92 34.17
CA SER A 68 72.47 -7.48 35.38
C SER A 68 72.58 -6.48 36.53
N SER A 69 72.23 -5.20 36.32
CA SER A 69 72.33 -4.14 37.33
C SER A 69 71.10 -3.24 37.38
N ILE A 70 70.74 -2.76 38.59
CA ILE A 70 69.62 -1.83 38.82
C ILE A 70 69.73 -0.56 37.96
N PRO A 71 70.91 0.08 37.80
CA PRO A 71 71.05 1.23 36.91
C PRO A 71 70.69 0.93 35.46
N SER A 72 71.10 -0.25 34.94
CA SER A 72 70.78 -0.64 33.56
C SER A 72 69.30 -0.93 33.32
N LEU A 73 68.56 -1.33 34.36
CA LEU A 73 67.12 -1.55 34.29
C LEU A 73 66.36 -0.22 34.28
N LEU A 74 66.81 0.74 35.09
CA LEU A 74 66.24 2.09 35.16
C LEU A 74 66.40 2.84 33.82
N THR A 75 67.57 2.75 33.19
CA THR A 75 67.80 3.39 31.89
C THR A 75 66.98 2.76 30.78
N SER A 76 66.80 1.43 30.77
CA SER A 76 65.93 0.77 29.80
C SER A 76 64.46 1.18 29.98
N LEU A 77 63.99 1.26 31.22
CA LEU A 77 62.61 1.67 31.50
C LEU A 77 62.37 3.12 31.07
N GLN A 78 63.33 4.01 31.30
CA GLN A 78 63.27 5.40 30.82
C GLN A 78 63.19 5.45 29.29
N ASN A 79 64.04 4.71 28.58
CA ASN A 79 64.04 4.70 27.11
C ASN A 79 62.70 4.21 26.53
N GLU A 80 62.12 3.14 27.07
CA GLU A 80 60.82 2.63 26.64
C GLU A 80 59.70 3.64 26.95
N TYR A 81 59.74 4.25 28.12
CA TYR A 81 58.76 5.27 28.52
C TYR A 81 58.82 6.51 27.63
N ASP A 82 60.04 6.97 27.30
CA ASP A 82 60.26 8.11 26.41
C ASP A 82 59.75 7.80 25.00
N ALA A 83 60.01 6.59 24.49
CA ALA A 83 59.48 6.15 23.19
C ALA A 83 57.94 6.11 23.17
N ILE A 84 57.32 5.53 24.21
CA ILE A 84 55.85 5.46 24.33
C ILE A 84 55.23 6.87 24.40
N ILE A 85 55.83 7.79 25.16
CA ILE A 85 55.34 9.17 25.24
C ILE A 85 55.43 9.85 23.88
N LEU A 86 56.54 9.70 23.18
CA LEU A 86 56.75 10.31 21.87
C LEU A 86 55.71 9.81 20.88
N GLU A 87 55.50 8.49 20.79
CA GLU A 87 54.48 7.87 19.94
C GLU A 87 53.06 8.31 20.33
N THR A 88 52.77 8.39 21.63
CA THR A 88 51.46 8.86 22.09
C THR A 88 51.23 10.32 21.71
N PHE A 89 52.28 11.15 21.75
CA PHE A 89 52.21 12.55 21.37
C PHE A 89 52.02 12.72 19.86
N THR A 90 52.76 11.99 19.02
CA THR A 90 52.58 12.02 17.56
C THR A 90 51.20 11.53 17.17
N LEU A 91 50.70 10.47 17.80
CA LEU A 91 49.37 9.92 17.55
C LEU A 91 48.26 10.91 17.94
N LYS A 92 48.39 11.61 19.08
CA LYS A 92 47.47 12.70 19.45
C LYS A 92 47.49 13.84 18.44
N LYS A 93 48.67 14.23 17.98
CA LYS A 93 48.82 15.27 16.95
C LYS A 93 48.14 14.87 15.64
N HIS A 94 48.31 13.63 15.19
CA HIS A 94 47.62 13.12 14.00
C HIS A 94 46.10 13.08 14.18
N TYR A 95 45.63 12.65 15.35
CA TYR A 95 44.22 12.65 15.69
C TYR A 95 43.60 14.05 15.60
N ASP A 96 44.25 15.05 16.18
CA ASP A 96 43.76 16.43 16.16
C ASP A 96 43.76 17.01 14.73
N ASN A 97 44.80 16.72 13.93
CA ASN A 97 44.84 17.13 12.52
C ASN A 97 43.70 16.49 11.71
N LEU A 98 43.51 15.17 11.82
CA LEU A 98 42.43 14.47 11.13
C LEU A 98 41.05 14.99 11.55
N ARG A 99 40.88 15.31 12.82
CA ARG A 99 39.64 15.91 13.33
C ARG A 99 39.37 17.27 12.69
N GLN A 100 40.41 18.09 12.49
CA GLN A 100 40.28 19.38 11.80
C GLN A 100 39.96 19.20 10.31
N GLU A 101 40.63 18.27 9.62
CA GLU A 101 40.35 17.95 8.22
C GLU A 101 38.93 17.44 8.02
N LEU A 102 38.47 16.55 8.90
CA LEU A 102 37.10 16.05 8.89
C LEU A 102 36.09 17.17 9.10
N ALA A 103 36.31 18.06 10.06
CA ALA A 103 35.45 19.21 10.28
C ALA A 103 35.35 20.09 9.02
N HIS A 104 36.49 20.38 8.38
CA HIS A 104 36.54 21.13 7.12
C HIS A 104 35.78 20.40 5.99
N ALA A 105 35.95 19.09 5.84
CA ALA A 105 35.25 18.29 4.83
C ALA A 105 33.72 18.30 5.03
N LEU A 106 33.26 18.24 6.29
CA LEU A 106 31.82 18.34 6.60
C LEU A 106 31.24 19.72 6.25
N TYR A 107 31.96 20.81 6.55
CA TYR A 107 31.54 22.15 6.15
C TYR A 107 31.52 22.32 4.63
N ALA A 108 32.51 21.78 3.92
CA ALA A 108 32.55 21.79 2.46
C ALA A 108 31.37 21.00 1.87
N ASN A 109 31.03 19.84 2.45
CA ASN A 109 29.90 19.03 2.00
C ASN A 109 28.56 19.77 2.18
N ASP A 110 28.33 20.43 3.33
CA ASP A 110 27.12 21.25 3.53
C ASP A 110 27.07 22.43 2.54
N ALA A 111 28.20 23.08 2.27
CA ALA A 111 28.28 24.12 1.25
C ALA A 111 27.94 23.59 -0.15
N SER A 112 28.47 22.43 -0.53
CA SER A 112 28.15 21.77 -1.81
C SER A 112 26.67 21.39 -1.92
N ALA A 113 26.06 20.89 -0.84
CA ALA A 113 24.64 20.55 -0.81
C ALA A 113 23.76 21.79 -1.08
N ARG A 114 24.13 22.96 -0.53
CA ARG A 114 23.44 24.23 -0.82
C ARG A 114 23.57 24.65 -2.28
N VAL A 115 24.72 24.40 -2.91
CA VAL A 115 24.91 24.65 -4.35
C VAL A 115 23.99 23.75 -5.17
N ILE A 116 23.91 22.46 -4.84
CA ILE A 116 23.01 21.52 -5.52
C ILE A 116 21.55 21.97 -5.40
N ALA A 117 21.13 22.38 -4.20
CA ALA A 117 19.77 22.89 -3.98
C ALA A 117 19.46 24.11 -4.86
N ARG A 118 20.42 25.04 -5.01
CA ARG A 118 20.26 26.20 -5.91
C ARG A 118 20.14 25.76 -7.37
N LEU A 119 21.01 24.85 -7.83
CA LEU A 119 20.99 24.34 -9.20
C LEU A 119 19.71 23.57 -9.53
N LEU A 120 19.15 22.83 -8.58
CA LEU A 120 17.86 22.15 -8.76
C LEU A 120 16.74 23.16 -8.97
N ASN A 121 16.69 24.24 -8.18
CA ASN A 121 15.70 25.30 -8.34
C ASN A 121 15.85 26.01 -9.69
N GLU A 122 17.08 26.34 -10.12
CA GLU A 122 17.34 26.96 -11.42
C GLU A 122 16.93 26.04 -12.58
N ARG A 123 17.22 24.73 -12.48
CA ARG A 123 16.79 23.73 -13.45
C ARG A 123 15.26 23.65 -13.55
N ASP A 124 14.58 23.62 -12.42
CA ASP A 124 13.13 23.47 -12.37
C ASP A 124 12.42 24.71 -12.90
N GLN A 125 12.92 25.91 -12.57
CA GLN A 125 12.46 27.17 -13.17
C GLN A 125 12.67 27.20 -14.69
N ALA A 126 13.82 26.72 -15.18
CA ALA A 126 14.08 26.65 -16.61
C ALA A 126 13.14 25.66 -17.32
N ARG A 127 12.84 24.51 -16.70
CA ARG A 127 11.88 23.53 -17.23
C ARG A 127 10.46 24.08 -17.27
N GLU A 128 10.03 24.77 -16.22
CA GLU A 128 8.72 25.41 -16.16
C GLU A 128 8.59 26.51 -17.22
N ALA A 129 9.63 27.35 -17.38
CA ALA A 129 9.66 28.38 -18.42
C ALA A 129 9.56 27.77 -19.83
N LEU A 130 10.26 26.66 -20.09
CA LEU A 130 10.15 25.94 -21.36
C LEU A 130 8.75 25.34 -21.58
N ALA A 131 8.16 24.73 -20.55
CA ALA A 131 6.80 24.20 -20.63
C ALA A 131 5.78 25.32 -20.93
N ASN A 132 5.92 26.48 -20.30
CA ASN A 132 5.07 27.65 -20.55
C ASN A 132 5.24 28.20 -21.97
N ILE A 133 6.47 28.23 -22.50
CA ILE A 133 6.74 28.64 -23.89
C ILE A 133 6.11 27.63 -24.88
N GLN A 134 6.27 26.33 -24.65
CA GLN A 134 5.66 25.29 -25.48
C GLN A 134 4.13 25.37 -25.45
N GLY A 135 3.54 25.60 -24.28
CA GLY A 135 2.10 25.82 -24.12
C GLY A 135 1.59 27.08 -24.83
N THR A 136 2.41 28.14 -24.92
CA THR A 136 2.07 29.39 -25.62
C THR A 136 2.20 29.27 -27.15
N ILE A 137 3.14 28.45 -27.63
CA ILE A 137 3.41 28.28 -29.07
C ILE A 137 2.43 27.28 -29.73
N GLY A 138 1.59 26.57 -28.97
CA GLY A 138 0.59 25.66 -29.53
C GLY A 138 1.19 24.51 -30.34
N ALA A 139 2.48 24.24 -30.18
CA ALA A 139 3.15 23.09 -30.78
C ALA A 139 3.03 21.90 -29.82
N GLY A 140 2.27 20.88 -30.22
CA GLY A 140 2.34 19.56 -29.58
C GLY A 140 3.79 19.04 -29.56
N PRO A 141 4.11 18.08 -28.67
CA PRO A 141 5.48 17.63 -28.47
C PRO A 141 6.05 17.10 -29.79
N SER A 142 7.02 17.83 -30.35
CA SER A 142 7.81 17.37 -31.47
C SER A 142 8.80 16.31 -30.99
N THR A 143 8.58 15.09 -31.45
CA THR A 143 9.51 13.97 -31.37
C THR A 143 10.75 14.28 -32.22
N SER A 144 11.70 15.02 -31.67
CA SER A 144 13.04 15.12 -32.25
C SER A 144 14.06 15.55 -31.21
N ARG A 145 14.48 14.59 -30.38
CA ARG A 145 15.87 14.47 -29.90
C ARG A 145 16.01 13.12 -29.20
N ALA A 146 16.37 12.13 -30.02
CA ALA A 146 17.09 10.97 -29.55
C ALA A 146 18.33 11.48 -28.78
N ALA A 147 18.34 11.25 -27.46
CA ALA A 147 19.56 11.32 -26.69
C ALA A 147 20.35 10.06 -27.03
N GLN A 148 21.40 10.29 -27.80
CA GLN A 148 22.38 9.33 -28.23
C GLN A 148 23.31 9.05 -27.05
N ASP A 149 22.91 8.15 -26.16
CA ASP A 149 23.81 7.56 -25.17
C ASP A 149 24.58 6.42 -25.84
N VAL A 150 25.89 6.62 -25.97
CA VAL A 150 26.84 5.65 -26.52
C VAL A 150 27.20 4.67 -25.40
N GLU A 151 26.50 3.54 -25.32
CA GLU A 151 26.96 2.38 -24.57
C GLU A 151 27.67 1.40 -25.51
N MET A 152 28.98 1.29 -25.33
CA MET A 152 29.83 0.26 -25.92
C MET A 152 29.83 -0.97 -25.01
N THR A 153 29.12 -2.04 -25.34
CA THR A 153 29.48 -3.40 -24.91
C THR A 153 29.09 -4.47 -25.95
N ASP A 154 29.95 -5.48 -26.03
CA ASP A 154 30.08 -6.53 -27.05
C ASP A 154 28.82 -7.33 -27.38
N SER A 155 28.71 -7.69 -28.66
CA SER A 155 27.71 -8.57 -29.23
C SER A 155 28.17 -10.04 -29.28
N ALA A 156 27.35 -10.95 -28.78
CA ALA A 156 27.17 -12.30 -29.31
C ALA A 156 25.77 -12.85 -28.93
N PRO A 157 25.15 -13.73 -29.75
CA PRO A 157 23.70 -13.82 -29.88
C PRO A 157 23.09 -15.07 -29.21
N THR A 158 21.82 -15.03 -28.84
CA THR A 158 20.89 -16.18 -28.95
C THR A 158 19.44 -15.72 -28.95
N GLU A 159 18.65 -16.47 -29.70
CA GLU A 159 17.27 -16.23 -30.14
C GLU A 159 16.22 -16.44 -29.03
N ASP A 160 15.00 -16.03 -29.39
CA ASP A 160 13.71 -16.42 -28.83
C ASP A 160 13.26 -15.81 -27.50
N HIS A 161 12.51 -14.70 -27.58
CA HIS A 161 11.10 -14.70 -27.16
C HIS A 161 10.35 -13.51 -27.75
N ALA A 162 9.18 -13.80 -28.28
CA ALA A 162 8.29 -12.90 -28.99
C ALA A 162 7.58 -11.87 -28.06
N ALA A 163 7.32 -10.70 -28.65
CA ALA A 163 6.23 -9.76 -28.33
C ALA A 163 6.26 -9.07 -26.95
N ALA A 164 7.06 -8.00 -26.84
CA ALA A 164 6.76 -6.88 -25.94
C ALA A 164 6.00 -5.81 -26.73
N ILE A 165 4.66 -5.86 -26.68
CA ILE A 165 3.78 -4.78 -27.13
C ILE A 165 3.94 -3.62 -26.14
N GLY A 166 4.11 -2.39 -26.66
CA GLY A 166 4.29 -1.18 -25.87
C GLY A 166 3.22 -1.04 -24.78
N ASN A 167 3.67 -0.93 -23.54
CA ASN A 167 2.85 -1.02 -22.34
C ASN A 167 2.13 0.30 -22.07
N GLY A 168 1.07 0.59 -22.84
CA GLY A 168 0.16 1.71 -22.62
C GLY A 168 -1.26 1.31 -23.04
N PRO A 169 -2.30 1.82 -22.37
CA PRO A 169 -3.67 1.51 -22.77
C PRO A 169 -3.93 1.99 -24.21
N PRO A 170 -4.81 1.32 -24.97
CA PRO A 170 -5.20 1.75 -26.31
C PRO A 170 -5.67 3.21 -26.31
N ALA A 171 -5.30 3.98 -27.35
CA ALA A 171 -5.60 5.41 -27.45
C ALA A 171 -7.10 5.72 -27.26
N ASP A 172 -7.98 4.87 -27.80
CA ASP A 172 -9.43 5.00 -27.67
C ASP A 172 -9.91 5.01 -26.20
N ILE A 173 -9.24 4.24 -25.33
CA ILE A 173 -9.58 4.16 -23.90
C ILE A 173 -9.05 5.38 -23.14
N VAL A 174 -7.89 5.90 -23.53
CA VAL A 174 -7.35 7.14 -22.96
C VAL A 174 -8.31 8.31 -23.23
N ASP A 175 -8.89 8.35 -24.43
CA ASP A 175 -9.89 9.36 -24.80
C ASP A 175 -11.20 9.19 -24.03
N ILE A 176 -11.67 7.95 -23.81
CA ILE A 176 -12.82 7.67 -22.95
C ILE A 176 -12.55 8.11 -21.49
N ILE A 177 -11.37 7.81 -20.96
CA ILE A 177 -10.95 8.25 -19.61
C ILE A 177 -10.93 9.78 -19.55
N GLU A 178 -10.42 10.44 -20.58
CA GLU A 178 -10.33 11.90 -20.59
C GLU A 178 -11.68 12.59 -20.68
N THR A 179 -12.55 12.15 -21.58
CA THR A 179 -13.91 12.68 -21.73
C THR A 179 -14.74 12.45 -20.47
N THR A 180 -14.63 11.26 -19.87
CA THR A 180 -15.32 10.95 -18.61
C THR A 180 -14.76 11.78 -17.46
N ALA A 181 -13.44 11.90 -17.30
CA ALA A 181 -12.83 12.77 -16.31
C ALA A 181 -13.24 14.24 -16.47
N GLN A 182 -13.33 14.75 -17.70
CA GLN A 182 -13.77 16.13 -17.96
C GLN A 182 -15.25 16.34 -17.59
N SER A 183 -16.12 15.35 -17.82
CA SER A 183 -17.54 15.42 -17.41
C SER A 183 -17.69 15.34 -15.88
N LEU A 184 -16.99 14.41 -15.24
CA LEU A 184 -17.10 14.13 -13.80
C LEU A 184 -16.43 15.23 -12.97
N SER A 185 -15.31 15.79 -13.44
CA SER A 185 -14.67 16.94 -12.78
C SER A 185 -15.53 18.21 -12.83
N LYS A 186 -16.28 18.44 -13.93
CA LYS A 186 -17.27 19.53 -14.02
C LYS A 186 -18.42 19.32 -13.04
N GLN A 187 -18.99 18.11 -13.01
CA GLN A 187 -20.05 17.75 -12.08
C GLN A 187 -19.58 17.83 -10.62
N ARG A 188 -18.35 17.44 -10.32
CA ARG A 188 -17.76 17.54 -8.99
C ARG A 188 -17.53 18.98 -8.57
N LYS A 189 -16.95 19.82 -9.44
CA LYS A 189 -16.83 21.27 -9.15
C LYS A 189 -18.20 21.89 -8.87
N ALA A 190 -19.26 21.38 -9.49
CA ALA A 190 -20.63 21.79 -9.17
C ALA A 190 -21.15 21.19 -7.86
N LYS A 191 -20.90 19.90 -7.55
CA LYS A 191 -21.31 19.23 -6.29
C LYS A 191 -20.56 19.76 -5.06
N SER A 192 -19.25 19.94 -5.15
CA SER A 192 -18.40 20.50 -4.08
C SER A 192 -18.78 21.94 -3.70
N LYS A 193 -19.38 22.69 -4.63
CA LYS A 193 -19.92 24.04 -4.40
C LYS A 193 -21.37 24.05 -3.89
N ARG A 194 -22.11 22.94 -3.94
CA ARG A 194 -23.48 22.84 -3.44
C ARG A 194 -23.49 22.35 -1.99
N LYS A 195 -24.33 22.97 -1.16
CA LYS A 195 -24.77 22.38 0.11
C LYS A 195 -25.52 21.08 -0.22
N ALA A 196 -25.37 20.04 0.59
CA ALA A 196 -25.96 18.73 0.28
C ALA A 196 -27.47 18.88 -0.07
N PRO A 197 -27.95 18.21 -1.14
CA PRO A 197 -29.33 18.31 -1.59
C PRO A 197 -30.36 17.98 -0.49
N GLU A 198 -31.54 18.61 -0.58
CA GLU A 198 -32.68 18.33 0.30
C GLU A 198 -33.12 16.86 0.12
N GLY A 199 -32.97 16.06 1.17
CA GLY A 199 -33.23 14.61 1.16
C GLY A 199 -32.11 13.77 1.80
N TYR A 200 -30.89 14.31 1.93
CA TYR A 200 -29.81 13.65 2.65
C TYR A 200 -29.96 13.75 4.17
N ALA A 201 -29.59 12.68 4.88
CA ALA A 201 -29.57 12.62 6.33
C ALA A 201 -28.71 13.77 6.90
N THR A 202 -29.30 14.68 7.65
CA THR A 202 -28.56 15.70 8.42
C THR A 202 -27.82 15.06 9.58
N GLN A 203 -26.79 15.73 10.11
CA GLN A 203 -25.97 15.25 11.23
C GLN A 203 -26.78 14.81 12.47
N GLU A 204 -27.96 15.42 12.69
CA GLU A 204 -28.91 15.07 13.76
C GLU A 204 -29.73 13.82 13.43
N SER A 205 -30.10 13.63 12.17
CA SER A 205 -30.87 12.48 11.70
C SER A 205 -30.02 11.21 11.61
N VAL A 206 -28.73 11.36 11.31
CA VAL A 206 -27.75 10.29 11.49
C VAL A 206 -27.79 9.87 12.95
N GLY A 207 -27.82 10.83 13.89
CA GLY A 207 -27.93 10.67 15.36
C GLY A 207 -28.97 9.64 15.86
N GLY A 208 -30.04 9.44 15.09
CA GLY A 208 -31.13 8.51 15.39
C GLY A 208 -31.13 7.22 14.57
N PHE A 209 -30.04 6.88 13.88
CA PHE A 209 -29.96 5.68 13.08
C PHE A 209 -30.07 4.41 13.92
N THR A 210 -31.07 3.60 13.58
CA THR A 210 -31.31 2.28 14.17
C THR A 210 -31.36 1.22 13.07
N GLU A 211 -31.31 -0.06 13.46
CA GLU A 211 -31.47 -1.17 12.54
C GLU A 211 -32.92 -1.19 12.01
N VAL A 212 -33.10 -0.87 10.71
CA VAL A 212 -34.42 -0.77 10.06
C VAL A 212 -34.83 -2.12 9.46
N GLN A 213 -33.89 -2.83 8.84
CA GLN A 213 -34.14 -4.14 8.24
C GLN A 213 -33.01 -5.11 8.58
N ASN A 214 -33.38 -6.33 8.94
CA ASN A 214 -32.47 -7.44 9.14
C ASN A 214 -32.90 -8.60 8.24
N LEU A 215 -32.02 -9.01 7.32
CA LEU A 215 -32.24 -10.12 6.39
C LEU A 215 -31.34 -11.30 6.80
N PRO A 216 -31.84 -12.30 7.56
CA PRO A 216 -31.00 -13.27 8.25
C PRO A 216 -30.58 -14.52 7.45
N SER A 217 -31.08 -14.74 6.22
CA SER A 217 -30.85 -16.04 5.55
C SER A 217 -30.65 -15.96 4.04
N MET A 218 -29.59 -15.28 3.62
CA MET A 218 -29.19 -15.23 2.20
C MET A 218 -28.33 -16.44 1.83
N HIS A 219 -27.21 -16.68 2.53
CA HIS A 219 -26.24 -17.71 2.16
C HIS A 219 -26.40 -19.05 2.93
N HIS A 220 -25.78 -20.12 2.41
CA HIS A 220 -25.89 -21.48 2.98
C HIS A 220 -25.47 -21.62 4.45
N ALA A 221 -26.07 -22.62 5.10
CA ALA A 221 -25.94 -22.91 6.54
C ALA A 221 -24.52 -23.34 7.01
N LYS A 222 -23.61 -23.74 6.12
CA LYS A 222 -22.18 -24.01 6.38
C LYS A 222 -21.38 -23.86 5.07
N PRO A 223 -20.26 -23.12 5.00
CA PRO A 223 -19.67 -22.19 5.98
C PRO A 223 -20.42 -20.85 6.08
N ALA A 224 -20.45 -20.26 7.29
CA ALA A 224 -21.11 -18.97 7.52
C ALA A 224 -20.25 -17.79 7.04
N GLY A 225 -20.90 -16.70 6.64
CA GLY A 225 -20.26 -15.42 6.32
C GLY A 225 -20.66 -14.85 4.96
N VAL A 226 -21.28 -13.66 5.00
CA VAL A 226 -21.23 -12.73 3.86
C VAL A 226 -19.87 -12.04 3.94
N SER A 227 -19.10 -12.06 2.85
CA SER A 227 -17.77 -11.45 2.79
C SER A 227 -17.82 -10.00 2.31
N CYS A 228 -18.75 -9.69 1.42
CA CYS A 228 -18.86 -8.34 0.85
C CYS A 228 -20.29 -8.03 0.39
N VAL A 229 -20.56 -6.74 0.28
CA VAL A 229 -21.83 -6.19 -0.19
C VAL A 229 -21.56 -5.08 -1.19
N ALA A 230 -22.35 -5.05 -2.25
CA ALA A 230 -22.43 -3.95 -3.20
C ALA A 230 -23.90 -3.54 -3.40
N LEU A 231 -24.15 -2.25 -3.51
CA LEU A 231 -25.46 -1.68 -3.81
C LEU A 231 -25.46 -1.13 -5.22
N SER A 232 -26.60 -1.25 -5.90
CA SER A 232 -26.85 -0.53 -7.14
C SER A 232 -27.05 0.97 -6.86
N ALA A 233 -26.70 1.79 -7.85
CA ALA A 233 -27.01 3.22 -7.94
C ALA A 233 -28.47 3.57 -7.58
N ASP A 234 -29.39 2.70 -7.95
CA ASP A 234 -30.82 2.88 -7.68
C ASP A 234 -31.25 2.46 -6.28
N GLY A 235 -30.33 1.97 -5.44
CA GLY A 235 -30.60 1.55 -4.06
C GLY A 235 -31.52 0.33 -3.93
N ASN A 236 -32.16 -0.12 -5.02
CA ASN A 236 -33.13 -1.22 -5.02
C ASN A 236 -32.45 -2.59 -5.10
N VAL A 237 -31.40 -2.73 -5.90
CA VAL A 237 -30.68 -4.00 -6.06
C VAL A 237 -29.48 -4.05 -5.13
N LEU A 238 -29.43 -5.08 -4.30
CA LEU A 238 -28.34 -5.43 -3.40
C LEU A 238 -27.65 -6.70 -3.92
N VAL A 239 -26.33 -6.71 -3.96
CA VAL A 239 -25.56 -7.91 -4.29
C VAL A 239 -24.65 -8.27 -3.13
N THR A 240 -24.67 -9.54 -2.76
CA THR A 240 -23.94 -10.10 -1.62
C THR A 240 -23.02 -11.21 -2.11
N GLY A 241 -21.79 -11.21 -1.61
CA GLY A 241 -20.81 -12.27 -1.84
C GLY A 241 -20.70 -13.14 -0.60
N GLY A 242 -20.81 -14.47 -0.77
CA GLY A 242 -20.77 -15.41 0.34
C GLY A 242 -19.47 -16.22 0.41
N ASN A 243 -19.15 -16.69 1.62
CA ASN A 243 -18.20 -17.78 1.84
C ASN A 243 -18.69 -19.12 1.24
N ASP A 244 -19.98 -19.21 0.92
CA ASP A 244 -20.61 -20.34 0.25
C ASP A 244 -20.40 -20.36 -1.29
N LYS A 245 -19.49 -19.51 -1.79
CA LYS A 245 -19.08 -19.39 -3.20
C LYS A 245 -20.13 -18.81 -4.13
N ASN A 246 -21.29 -18.43 -3.59
CA ASN A 246 -22.40 -17.90 -4.35
C ASN A 246 -22.42 -16.37 -4.25
N VAL A 247 -22.71 -15.72 -5.36
CA VAL A 247 -23.12 -14.31 -5.36
C VAL A 247 -24.65 -14.28 -5.41
N GLN A 248 -25.28 -13.56 -4.50
CA GLN A 248 -26.74 -13.43 -4.47
C GLN A 248 -27.16 -12.01 -4.79
N VAL A 249 -28.12 -11.89 -5.70
CA VAL A 249 -28.74 -10.62 -6.11
C VAL A 249 -30.11 -10.55 -5.47
N TYR A 250 -30.37 -9.47 -4.76
CA TYR A 250 -31.56 -9.23 -3.96
C TYR A 250 -32.22 -7.92 -4.39
N ASP A 251 -33.54 -7.91 -4.51
CA ASP A 251 -34.33 -6.69 -4.68
C ASP A 251 -34.95 -6.27 -3.35
N ARG A 252 -34.67 -5.04 -2.91
CA ARG A 252 -35.21 -4.45 -1.67
C ARG A 252 -36.67 -4.02 -1.78
N LYS A 253 -37.21 -3.83 -2.99
CA LYS A 253 -38.64 -3.48 -3.14
C LYS A 253 -39.54 -4.68 -2.93
N GLU A 254 -39.13 -5.83 -3.46
CA GLU A 254 -39.91 -7.06 -3.45
C GLU A 254 -39.51 -8.03 -2.34
N ASP A 255 -38.42 -7.72 -1.62
CA ASP A 255 -37.78 -8.54 -0.60
C ASP A 255 -37.51 -10.00 -1.06
N GLN A 256 -37.11 -10.14 -2.32
CA GLN A 256 -36.86 -11.43 -2.96
C GLN A 256 -35.45 -11.55 -3.54
N VAL A 257 -34.92 -12.77 -3.48
CA VAL A 257 -33.67 -13.14 -4.17
C VAL A 257 -33.98 -13.31 -5.65
N LEU A 258 -33.51 -12.37 -6.47
CA LEU A 258 -33.68 -12.37 -7.92
C LEU A 258 -32.83 -13.46 -8.58
N ALA A 259 -31.58 -13.63 -8.12
CA ALA A 259 -30.66 -14.60 -8.71
C ALA A 259 -29.64 -15.12 -7.71
N THR A 260 -29.32 -16.41 -7.82
CA THR A 260 -28.16 -17.05 -7.19
C THR A 260 -27.15 -17.41 -8.28
N LEU A 261 -26.07 -16.66 -8.35
CA LEU A 261 -24.99 -16.84 -9.32
C LEU A 261 -24.01 -17.88 -8.78
N LYS A 262 -24.03 -19.06 -9.38
CA LYS A 262 -23.16 -20.20 -9.04
C LYS A 262 -22.07 -20.33 -10.10
N GLY A 263 -20.83 -20.44 -9.67
CA GLY A 263 -19.73 -20.71 -10.60
C GLY A 263 -18.32 -20.57 -10.03
N HIS A 264 -18.15 -19.89 -8.89
CA HIS A 264 -16.85 -19.78 -8.22
C HIS A 264 -16.49 -21.07 -7.47
N THR A 265 -15.21 -21.39 -7.42
CA THR A 265 -14.73 -22.62 -6.79
C THR A 265 -14.31 -22.42 -5.33
N LYS A 266 -13.99 -21.18 -4.96
CA LYS A 266 -13.64 -20.74 -3.60
C LYS A 266 -14.55 -19.58 -3.14
N ARG A 267 -14.29 -19.06 -1.93
CA ARG A 267 -15.04 -17.95 -1.35
C ARG A 267 -14.85 -16.68 -2.18
N ILE A 268 -15.89 -15.87 -2.22
CA ILE A 268 -15.87 -14.55 -2.87
C ILE A 268 -15.24 -13.55 -1.90
N ILE A 269 -14.36 -12.68 -2.40
CA ILE A 269 -13.68 -11.67 -1.57
C ILE A 269 -14.33 -10.30 -1.79
N HIS A 270 -14.52 -9.90 -3.05
CA HIS A 270 -15.14 -8.63 -3.43
C HIS A 270 -16.18 -8.80 -4.54
N VAL A 271 -17.19 -7.93 -4.50
CA VAL A 271 -18.24 -7.81 -5.53
C VAL A 271 -18.40 -6.34 -5.87
N ALA A 272 -18.60 -6.05 -7.15
CA ALA A 272 -18.90 -4.72 -7.66
C ALA A 272 -20.02 -4.80 -8.71
N ILE A 273 -20.84 -3.76 -8.81
CA ILE A 273 -21.97 -3.69 -9.73
C ILE A 273 -21.82 -2.43 -10.58
N THR A 274 -22.03 -2.54 -11.90
CA THR A 274 -22.07 -1.36 -12.76
C THR A 274 -23.42 -0.67 -12.58
N GLY A 275 -23.44 0.42 -11.84
CA GLY A 275 -24.56 1.34 -11.79
C GLY A 275 -23.98 2.74 -11.79
N VAL A 276 -23.99 3.41 -12.95
CA VAL A 276 -23.60 4.81 -13.02
C VAL A 276 -24.73 5.62 -12.39
N SER A 277 -24.68 5.91 -11.08
CA SER A 277 -25.53 6.96 -10.49
C SER A 277 -24.95 8.33 -10.85
N ASN A 278 -25.14 8.74 -12.10
CA ASN A 278 -25.16 10.16 -12.44
C ASN A 278 -26.58 10.75 -12.35
N ALA A 279 -27.53 10.02 -11.77
CA ALA A 279 -28.82 10.57 -11.39
C ALA A 279 -28.65 11.56 -10.21
N PRO A 280 -29.24 12.77 -10.28
CA PRO A 280 -29.32 13.66 -9.14
C PRO A 280 -30.14 13.00 -8.03
N VAL A 281 -29.63 13.06 -6.80
CA VAL A 281 -30.30 12.50 -5.63
C VAL A 281 -31.57 13.28 -5.31
N GLY A 282 -32.67 12.55 -5.09
CA GLY A 282 -34.02 13.08 -4.86
C GLY A 282 -34.97 12.92 -6.04
N VAL A 283 -34.52 12.39 -7.18
CA VAL A 283 -35.40 11.96 -8.27
C VAL A 283 -35.27 10.45 -8.36
N ASP A 284 -36.38 9.73 -8.17
CA ASP A 284 -36.45 8.36 -8.65
C ASP A 284 -35.91 8.34 -10.08
N ALA A 285 -35.10 7.34 -10.43
CA ALA A 285 -34.80 7.04 -11.84
C ALA A 285 -36.11 6.63 -12.55
N ALA A 286 -37.05 7.57 -12.69
CA ALA A 286 -38.30 7.47 -13.40
C ALA A 286 -37.98 7.77 -14.85
N GLY A 287 -37.43 6.76 -15.53
CA GLY A 287 -37.15 6.81 -16.96
C GLY A 287 -35.90 6.08 -17.39
N ASP A 288 -35.62 4.88 -16.86
CA ASP A 288 -35.38 3.68 -17.68
C ASP A 288 -35.01 2.51 -16.76
N SER A 289 -35.99 1.65 -16.50
CA SER A 289 -35.78 0.31 -15.95
C SER A 289 -35.17 -0.63 -17.00
N SER A 290 -34.05 -0.24 -17.61
CA SER A 290 -33.32 -1.09 -18.56
C SER A 290 -31.87 -1.30 -18.09
N LEU A 291 -31.70 -2.37 -17.29
CA LEU A 291 -30.41 -3.01 -17.05
C LEU A 291 -29.77 -3.35 -18.43
N PRO A 292 -28.45 -3.14 -18.60
CA PRO A 292 -27.56 -4.09 -17.94
C PRO A 292 -26.63 -3.52 -16.88
N ALA A 293 -26.99 -3.69 -15.61
CA ALA A 293 -25.99 -3.65 -14.54
C ALA A 293 -25.18 -4.94 -14.59
N TYR A 294 -23.97 -4.91 -15.15
CA TYR A 294 -23.04 -6.02 -15.03
C TYR A 294 -22.62 -6.17 -13.57
N ILE A 295 -22.54 -7.40 -13.11
CA ILE A 295 -22.02 -7.72 -11.77
C ILE A 295 -20.65 -8.33 -11.97
N VAL A 296 -19.65 -7.80 -11.29
CA VAL A 296 -18.29 -8.33 -11.29
C VAL A 296 -18.03 -8.96 -9.92
N SER A 297 -17.50 -10.17 -9.93
CA SER A 297 -17.25 -10.95 -8.70
C SER A 297 -15.83 -11.49 -8.69
N ALA A 298 -15.11 -11.23 -7.58
CA ALA A 298 -13.76 -11.69 -7.31
C ALA A 298 -13.79 -12.88 -6.35
N SER A 299 -12.97 -13.88 -6.63
CA SER A 299 -12.84 -15.04 -5.77
C SER A 299 -11.38 -15.34 -5.45
N GLU A 300 -11.18 -16.05 -4.34
CA GLU A 300 -9.88 -16.53 -3.87
C GLU A 300 -9.25 -17.57 -4.82
N ASP A 301 -9.99 -18.03 -5.83
CA ASP A 301 -9.49 -18.94 -6.88
C ASP A 301 -8.70 -18.22 -7.99
N GLY A 302 -8.50 -16.90 -7.86
CA GLY A 302 -7.80 -16.09 -8.85
C GLY A 302 -8.67 -15.69 -10.04
N LYS A 303 -9.95 -16.12 -10.04
CA LYS A 303 -10.88 -15.89 -11.13
C LYS A 303 -11.78 -14.71 -10.85
N VAL A 304 -12.03 -13.93 -11.90
CA VAL A 304 -13.03 -12.87 -11.91
C VAL A 304 -14.14 -13.25 -12.86
N LYS A 305 -15.39 -13.16 -12.40
CA LYS A 305 -16.56 -13.47 -13.24
C LYS A 305 -17.40 -12.22 -13.43
N VAL A 306 -17.70 -11.93 -14.70
CA VAL A 306 -18.60 -10.85 -15.12
C VAL A 306 -19.93 -11.46 -15.51
N TRP A 307 -21.00 -10.97 -14.88
CA TRP A 307 -22.36 -11.44 -15.07
C TRP A 307 -23.18 -10.36 -15.76
N GLN A 308 -23.80 -10.69 -16.88
CA GLN A 308 -24.67 -9.79 -17.62
C GLN A 308 -26.14 -10.14 -17.33
N PRO A 309 -27.02 -9.16 -17.11
CA PRO A 309 -28.43 -9.45 -16.93
C PRO A 309 -29.05 -9.94 -18.24
N THR A 310 -29.74 -11.05 -18.14
CA THR A 310 -30.58 -11.60 -19.21
C THR A 310 -32.00 -11.17 -18.85
N GLY A 311 -32.66 -10.36 -19.70
CA GLY A 311 -33.94 -9.69 -19.42
C GLY A 311 -35.17 -10.58 -19.17
N ALA A 312 -34.99 -11.79 -18.67
CA ALA A 312 -36.05 -12.71 -18.27
C ALA A 312 -36.26 -12.63 -16.74
N THR A 313 -37.19 -11.78 -16.31
CA THR A 313 -37.70 -11.71 -14.94
C THR A 313 -38.68 -12.87 -14.69
N GLY A 314 -38.18 -13.93 -14.07
CA GLY A 314 -39.00 -15.00 -13.50
C GLY A 314 -38.26 -15.70 -12.37
N PRO A 315 -38.95 -16.16 -11.31
CA PRO A 315 -38.35 -16.66 -10.06
C PRO A 315 -37.53 -17.96 -10.21
N LYS A 316 -37.44 -18.52 -11.43
CA LYS A 316 -36.66 -19.73 -11.76
C LYS A 316 -35.81 -19.58 -13.04
N SER A 317 -35.79 -18.40 -13.65
CA SER A 317 -34.92 -18.10 -14.80
C SER A 317 -33.70 -17.33 -14.32
N GLN A 318 -32.51 -17.66 -14.81
CA GLN A 318 -31.29 -16.95 -14.47
C GLN A 318 -31.38 -15.51 -15.01
N ALA A 319 -31.80 -14.56 -14.16
CA ALA A 319 -31.86 -13.13 -14.49
C ALA A 319 -30.48 -12.55 -14.85
N TYR A 320 -29.41 -13.26 -14.51
CA TYR A 320 -28.03 -12.93 -14.85
C TYR A 320 -27.31 -14.17 -15.39
N ALA A 321 -26.66 -14.02 -16.54
CA ALA A 321 -25.85 -15.06 -17.18
C ALA A 321 -24.37 -14.71 -17.07
N LEU A 322 -23.51 -15.72 -17.05
CA LEU A 322 -22.06 -15.55 -17.07
C LEU A 322 -21.64 -15.09 -18.47
N SER A 323 -21.17 -13.85 -18.59
CA SER A 323 -20.67 -13.31 -19.86
C SER A 323 -19.22 -13.73 -20.08
N SER A 324 -18.35 -13.52 -19.09
CA SER A 324 -16.94 -13.86 -19.17
C SER A 324 -16.40 -14.39 -17.85
N THR A 325 -15.54 -15.41 -17.94
CA THR A 325 -14.65 -15.80 -16.84
C THR A 325 -13.26 -15.33 -17.22
N VAL A 326 -12.69 -14.53 -16.34
CA VAL A 326 -11.43 -13.85 -16.54
C VAL A 326 -10.39 -14.53 -15.65
N ASP A 327 -9.42 -15.16 -16.32
CA ASP A 327 -8.28 -15.84 -15.70
C ASP A 327 -7.03 -15.01 -16.03
N GLY A 328 -6.51 -14.26 -15.05
CA GLY A 328 -5.27 -13.51 -15.26
C GLY A 328 -4.45 -13.24 -14.00
N HIS A 329 -4.95 -13.65 -12.83
CA HIS A 329 -4.20 -13.62 -11.59
C HIS A 329 -3.76 -15.05 -11.24
N ASN A 330 -2.49 -15.21 -10.90
CA ASN A 330 -1.94 -16.47 -10.39
C ASN A 330 -2.18 -16.62 -8.88
N GLY A 331 -2.55 -15.51 -8.21
CA GLY A 331 -2.92 -15.46 -6.80
C GLY A 331 -4.37 -15.05 -6.57
N GLU A 332 -4.74 -14.89 -5.30
CA GLU A 332 -6.07 -14.45 -4.88
C GLU A 332 -6.35 -13.03 -5.38
N VAL A 333 -7.55 -12.80 -5.93
CA VAL A 333 -7.99 -11.44 -6.32
C VAL A 333 -8.56 -10.74 -5.10
N THR A 334 -7.81 -9.79 -4.58
CA THR A 334 -8.10 -9.11 -3.32
C THR A 334 -8.87 -7.81 -3.50
N GLY A 335 -8.85 -7.21 -4.70
CA GLY A 335 -9.56 -5.96 -4.96
C GLY A 335 -10.21 -5.94 -6.33
N ILE A 336 -11.46 -5.49 -6.39
CA ILE A 336 -12.18 -5.19 -7.63
C ILE A 336 -12.84 -3.83 -7.48
N ASP A 337 -12.71 -3.01 -8.51
CA ASP A 337 -13.51 -1.81 -8.65
C ASP A 337 -13.87 -1.56 -10.12
N ILE A 338 -14.96 -0.86 -10.35
CA ILE A 338 -15.44 -0.51 -11.68
C ILE A 338 -15.02 0.93 -11.97
N HIS A 339 -14.52 1.17 -13.17
CA HIS A 339 -14.17 2.52 -13.56
C HIS A 339 -15.42 3.40 -13.68
N PRO A 340 -15.39 4.70 -13.30
CA PRO A 340 -16.55 5.58 -13.37
C PRO A 340 -17.23 5.71 -14.74
N SER A 341 -16.54 5.36 -15.84
CA SER A 341 -17.12 5.29 -17.19
C SER A 341 -18.13 4.15 -17.35
N GLY A 342 -18.10 3.13 -16.48
CA GLY A 342 -18.93 1.94 -16.58
C GLY A 342 -18.54 0.96 -17.70
N GLN A 343 -17.42 1.19 -18.40
CA GLN A 343 -17.02 0.39 -19.56
C GLN A 343 -15.91 -0.62 -19.27
N PHE A 344 -15.14 -0.42 -18.20
CA PHE A 344 -14.05 -1.30 -17.81
C PHE A 344 -13.95 -1.39 -16.29
N PHE A 345 -13.28 -2.42 -15.81
CA PHE A 345 -13.05 -2.68 -14.40
C PHE A 345 -11.58 -3.00 -14.15
N GLY A 346 -11.15 -2.76 -12.91
CA GLY A 346 -9.79 -3.01 -12.46
C GLY A 346 -9.77 -4.10 -11.41
N THR A 347 -8.75 -4.94 -11.48
CA THR A 347 -8.55 -6.09 -10.61
C THR A 347 -7.13 -6.09 -10.07
N ALA A 348 -7.00 -6.22 -8.75
CA ALA A 348 -5.71 -6.35 -8.07
C ALA A 348 -5.61 -7.70 -7.37
N GLY A 349 -4.44 -8.34 -7.49
CA GLY A 349 -4.17 -9.64 -6.88
C GLY A 349 -3.03 -9.63 -5.87
N ARG A 350 -2.99 -10.66 -5.02
CA ARG A 350 -1.84 -10.93 -4.13
C ARG A 350 -0.56 -11.28 -4.87
N ASP A 351 -0.66 -11.64 -6.15
CA ASP A 351 0.49 -11.83 -7.03
C ASP A 351 1.19 -10.53 -7.42
N GLY A 352 0.67 -9.38 -6.95
CA GLY A 352 1.23 -8.07 -7.25
C GLY A 352 0.92 -7.60 -8.66
N THR A 353 0.01 -8.28 -9.38
CA THR A 353 -0.45 -7.82 -10.68
C THR A 353 -1.68 -6.93 -10.52
N LEU A 354 -1.71 -5.84 -11.29
CA LEU A 354 -2.87 -4.98 -11.46
C LEU A 354 -3.30 -5.06 -12.92
N THR A 355 -4.54 -5.48 -13.16
CA THR A 355 -5.08 -5.63 -14.52
C THR A 355 -6.32 -4.77 -14.72
N LEU A 356 -6.42 -4.12 -15.87
CA LEU A 356 -7.62 -3.40 -16.33
C LEU A 356 -8.23 -4.16 -17.49
N ARG A 357 -9.54 -4.40 -17.43
CA ARG A 357 -10.25 -5.18 -18.45
C ARG A 357 -11.54 -4.54 -18.89
N SER A 358 -11.89 -4.75 -20.15
CA SER A 358 -13.19 -4.34 -20.69
C SER A 358 -14.31 -5.16 -20.07
N LEU A 359 -15.41 -4.50 -19.74
CA LEU A 359 -16.59 -5.13 -19.13
C LEU A 359 -17.43 -5.91 -20.15
N SER A 360 -17.46 -5.46 -21.41
CA SER A 360 -18.27 -6.10 -22.47
C SER A 360 -17.66 -7.42 -22.94
N ASP A 361 -16.34 -7.41 -23.17
CA ASP A 361 -15.65 -8.50 -23.88
C ASP A 361 -14.70 -9.27 -22.96
N GLY A 362 -14.41 -8.74 -21.76
CA GLY A 362 -13.43 -9.32 -20.85
C GLY A 362 -11.99 -9.19 -21.33
N SER A 363 -11.73 -8.43 -22.41
CA SER A 363 -10.40 -8.23 -22.97
C SER A 363 -9.47 -7.51 -21.99
N GLU A 364 -8.22 -7.94 -21.92
CA GLU A 364 -7.19 -7.29 -21.12
C GLU A 364 -6.70 -6.02 -21.83
N LEU A 365 -6.92 -4.88 -21.18
CA LEU A 365 -6.60 -3.55 -21.71
C LEU A 365 -5.24 -3.07 -21.21
N LEU A 366 -4.95 -3.35 -19.95
CA LEU A 366 -3.68 -3.01 -19.32
C LEU A 366 -3.31 -4.08 -18.31
N ARG A 367 -2.04 -4.45 -18.30
CA ARG A 367 -1.43 -5.27 -17.27
C ARG A 367 -0.21 -4.54 -16.71
N ILE A 368 -0.27 -4.25 -15.43
CA ILE A 368 0.87 -3.76 -14.66
C ILE A 368 1.40 -4.96 -13.89
N ASP A 369 2.57 -5.43 -14.32
CA ASP A 369 3.27 -6.53 -13.67
C ASP A 369 3.89 -6.08 -12.34
N PRO A 370 4.08 -7.02 -11.40
CA PRO A 370 4.61 -6.71 -10.09
C PRO A 370 6.01 -6.11 -10.16
N GLU A 371 6.19 -4.94 -9.52
CA GLU A 371 7.51 -4.59 -9.00
C GLU A 371 7.88 -5.63 -7.92
N LEU A 372 9.10 -6.17 -7.98
CA LEU A 372 9.59 -7.26 -7.13
C LEU A 372 9.22 -7.05 -5.64
N GLY A 373 8.32 -7.90 -5.13
CA GLY A 373 8.08 -8.09 -3.69
C GLY A 373 6.80 -7.52 -3.10
N ASP A 374 5.91 -6.89 -3.89
CA ASP A 374 4.67 -6.32 -3.36
C ASP A 374 3.45 -7.17 -3.60
N THR A 375 2.63 -7.32 -2.55
CA THR A 375 1.33 -7.99 -2.61
C THR A 375 0.23 -6.96 -2.37
N TYR A 376 -0.80 -6.97 -3.23
CA TYR A 376 -1.94 -6.07 -3.12
C TYR A 376 -3.08 -6.72 -2.34
N GLU A 377 -3.68 -5.95 -1.45
CA GLU A 377 -4.76 -6.39 -0.55
C GLU A 377 -6.05 -5.60 -0.76
N SER A 378 -5.99 -4.43 -1.39
CA SER A 378 -7.16 -3.62 -1.73
C SER A 378 -6.94 -2.81 -3.00
N PHE A 379 -8.04 -2.48 -3.68
CA PHE A 379 -8.06 -1.71 -4.92
C PHE A 379 -9.25 -0.76 -4.94
N ALA A 380 -9.04 0.47 -5.42
CA ALA A 380 -10.10 1.45 -5.65
C ALA A 380 -9.75 2.39 -6.80
N PHE A 381 -10.73 2.79 -7.60
CA PHE A 381 -10.59 3.87 -8.56
C PHE A 381 -10.89 5.22 -7.93
N HIS A 382 -10.15 6.23 -8.37
CA HIS A 382 -10.53 7.60 -8.11
C HIS A 382 -11.83 7.93 -8.86
N PRO A 383 -12.73 8.77 -8.32
CA PRO A 383 -13.99 9.07 -8.99
C PRO A 383 -13.85 9.91 -10.26
N ASP A 384 -12.65 10.43 -10.59
CA ASP A 384 -12.35 11.00 -11.92
C ASP A 384 -11.91 9.96 -12.95
N GLY A 385 -11.62 8.72 -12.52
CA GLY A 385 -11.17 7.65 -13.42
C GLY A 385 -9.71 7.70 -13.85
N GLN A 386 -9.02 8.83 -13.63
CA GLN A 386 -7.61 8.99 -14.02
C GLN A 386 -6.62 8.28 -13.10
N LEU A 387 -6.96 8.13 -11.82
CA LEU A 387 -6.09 7.54 -10.82
C LEU A 387 -6.71 6.24 -10.28
N ALA A 388 -5.85 5.29 -9.93
CA ALA A 388 -6.23 4.11 -9.18
C ALA A 388 -5.32 3.97 -7.96
N ALA A 389 -5.86 3.50 -6.83
CA ALA A 389 -5.08 3.21 -5.63
C ALA A 389 -5.07 1.71 -5.34
N THR A 390 -3.91 1.23 -4.90
CA THR A 390 -3.70 -0.14 -4.43
C THR A 390 -3.10 -0.11 -3.03
N GLY A 391 -3.65 -0.90 -2.11
CA GLY A 391 -3.12 -1.06 -0.77
C GLY A 391 -2.22 -2.29 -0.71
N THR A 392 -1.06 -2.16 -0.10
CA THR A 392 -0.09 -3.27 0.05
C THR A 392 -0.18 -3.95 1.41
N SER A 393 0.37 -5.14 1.51
CA SER A 393 0.53 -5.86 2.78
C SER A 393 1.48 -5.19 3.78
N THR A 394 2.40 -4.35 3.29
CA THR A 394 3.41 -3.63 4.08
C THR A 394 2.93 -2.28 4.63
N GLY A 395 1.68 -1.89 4.36
CA GLY A 395 1.13 -0.61 4.79
C GLY A 395 1.39 0.54 3.81
N ALA A 396 1.96 0.30 2.63
CA ALA A 396 2.06 1.33 1.60
C ALA A 396 0.80 1.38 0.72
N ILE A 397 0.40 2.58 0.29
CA ILE A 397 -0.64 2.78 -0.73
C ILE A 397 0.05 3.30 -1.99
N ARG A 398 -0.12 2.60 -3.10
CA ARG A 398 0.40 3.03 -4.39
C ARG A 398 -0.71 3.64 -5.21
N ILE A 399 -0.43 4.83 -5.74
CA ILE A 399 -1.30 5.53 -6.66
C ILE A 399 -0.74 5.34 -8.06
N TRP A 400 -1.58 4.82 -8.94
CA TRP A 400 -1.32 4.55 -10.33
C TRP A 400 -2.05 5.59 -11.18
N ASP A 401 -1.36 6.10 -12.18
CA ASP A 401 -2.01 6.84 -13.25
C ASP A 401 -2.47 5.83 -14.31
N VAL A 402 -3.79 5.77 -14.52
CA VAL A 402 -4.44 4.83 -15.45
C VAL A 402 -4.04 5.16 -16.90
N LYS A 403 -3.76 6.43 -17.22
CA LYS A 403 -3.41 6.85 -18.59
C LYS A 403 -2.00 6.43 -18.99
N SER A 404 -1.02 6.72 -18.14
CA SER A 404 0.39 6.44 -18.40
C SER A 404 0.84 5.06 -17.96
N SER A 405 -0.06 4.27 -17.35
CA SER A 405 0.21 3.00 -16.69
C SER A 405 1.41 3.04 -15.74
N SER A 406 1.71 4.22 -15.21
CA SER A 406 2.90 4.48 -14.41
C SER A 406 2.52 4.74 -12.96
N LYS A 407 3.47 4.45 -12.08
CA LYS A 407 3.34 4.72 -10.66
C LYS A 407 3.44 6.23 -10.43
N ALA A 408 2.30 6.86 -10.14
CA ALA A 408 2.23 8.31 -9.92
C ALA A 408 2.84 8.69 -8.57
N SER A 409 2.50 7.96 -7.50
CA SER A 409 3.06 8.21 -6.17
C SER A 409 2.92 7.01 -5.24
N THR A 410 3.72 6.98 -4.17
CA THR A 410 3.58 6.03 -3.07
C THR A 410 3.34 6.80 -1.79
N LEU A 411 2.19 6.56 -1.16
CA LEU A 411 1.88 7.07 0.17
C LEU A 411 2.31 6.01 1.18
N GLN A 412 3.28 6.34 2.03
CA GLN A 412 3.63 5.48 3.15
C GLN A 412 2.68 5.78 4.30
N THR A 413 1.84 4.80 4.66
CA THR A 413 0.98 4.93 5.85
C THR A 413 1.75 4.59 7.10
N GLU A 414 1.35 5.16 8.22
CA GLU A 414 1.86 4.76 9.53
C GLU A 414 1.03 3.58 10.10
N LEU A 415 0.09 3.05 9.33
CA LEU A 415 -0.78 1.96 9.76
C LEU A 415 0.03 0.65 9.87
N PRO A 416 -0.03 -0.05 11.02
CA PRO A 416 0.63 -1.34 11.16
C PRO A 416 -0.13 -2.40 10.35
N GLY A 417 0.58 -3.15 9.50
CA GLY A 417 0.04 -4.30 8.78
C GLY A 417 -0.60 -3.98 7.42
N ARG A 418 -1.46 -4.89 6.96
CA ARG A 418 -2.02 -4.84 5.61
C ARG A 418 -3.16 -3.84 5.47
N VAL A 419 -3.18 -3.11 4.35
CA VAL A 419 -4.27 -2.17 4.01
C VAL A 419 -5.45 -2.96 3.42
N THR A 420 -6.47 -3.21 4.24
CA THR A 420 -7.64 -4.03 3.87
C THR A 420 -8.67 -3.29 3.06
N SER A 421 -8.80 -1.97 3.24
CA SER A 421 -9.79 -1.20 2.51
C SER A 421 -9.29 0.20 2.18
N LEU A 422 -9.65 0.63 0.98
CA LEU A 422 -9.38 1.94 0.42
C LEU A 422 -10.67 2.51 -0.15
N HIS A 423 -10.93 3.79 0.10
CA HIS A 423 -12.03 4.48 -0.55
C HIS A 423 -11.70 5.93 -0.80
N PHE A 424 -11.96 6.37 -2.03
CA PHE A 424 -11.87 7.78 -2.39
C PHE A 424 -13.14 8.51 -1.98
N SER A 425 -12.99 9.76 -1.59
CA SER A 425 -14.11 10.66 -1.41
C SER A 425 -14.54 11.22 -2.77
N GLU A 426 -15.85 11.40 -2.95
CA GLU A 426 -16.42 12.10 -4.11
C GLU A 426 -15.92 13.56 -4.27
N ASN A 427 -15.23 14.12 -3.25
CA ASN A 427 -14.59 15.44 -3.33
C ASN A 427 -13.29 15.39 -4.15
N GLY A 428 -12.77 14.20 -4.47
CA GLY A 428 -11.63 13.99 -5.35
C GLY A 428 -10.26 14.33 -4.78
N TYR A 429 -10.20 14.69 -3.49
CA TYR A 429 -8.95 15.05 -2.83
C TYR A 429 -8.67 14.16 -1.62
N TYR A 430 -9.69 13.51 -1.05
CA TYR A 430 -9.51 12.66 0.12
C TYR A 430 -9.52 11.19 -0.26
N LEU A 431 -8.59 10.45 0.34
CA LEU A 431 -8.53 9.00 0.31
C LEU A 431 -8.51 8.50 1.76
N ALA A 432 -9.42 7.60 2.10
CA ALA A 432 -9.41 6.91 3.39
C ALA A 432 -8.77 5.54 3.24
N ALA A 433 -7.92 5.20 4.21
CA ALA A 433 -7.23 3.94 4.29
C ALA A 433 -7.41 3.31 5.66
N ALA A 434 -7.64 2.00 5.67
CA ALA A 434 -7.81 1.20 6.87
C ALA A 434 -6.93 -0.05 6.84
N SER A 435 -6.51 -0.46 8.03
CA SER A 435 -5.69 -1.65 8.25
C SER A 435 -6.42 -2.69 9.12
N ASP A 436 -6.10 -3.96 8.89
CA ASP A 436 -6.59 -5.09 9.70
C ASP A 436 -6.03 -5.13 11.12
N GLN A 437 -4.86 -4.55 11.37
CA GLN A 437 -4.20 -4.62 12.69
C GLN A 437 -4.17 -3.27 13.39
N GLY A 438 -4.44 -2.18 12.65
CA GLY A 438 -4.50 -0.83 13.19
C GLY A 438 -5.87 -0.51 13.79
N LYS A 439 -5.88 0.16 14.94
CA LYS A 439 -7.08 0.80 15.52
C LYS A 439 -7.40 2.17 14.91
N HIS A 440 -6.74 2.49 13.80
CA HIS A 440 -6.71 3.82 13.23
C HIS A 440 -7.13 3.76 11.76
N VAL A 441 -7.91 4.75 11.35
CA VAL A 441 -8.19 5.04 9.94
C VAL A 441 -7.46 6.32 9.58
N GLU A 442 -6.67 6.28 8.52
CA GLU A 442 -5.96 7.46 8.01
C GLU A 442 -6.72 8.05 6.83
N VAL A 443 -6.92 9.37 6.87
CA VAL A 443 -7.47 10.13 5.76
C VAL A 443 -6.37 11.01 5.17
N TRP A 444 -6.08 10.78 3.89
CA TRP A 444 -5.03 11.42 3.11
C TRP A 444 -5.58 12.51 2.21
N ASP A 445 -4.90 13.66 2.11
CA ASP A 445 -5.14 14.65 1.03
C ASP A 445 -4.17 14.39 -0.12
N LEU A 446 -4.71 14.00 -1.28
CA LEU A 446 -3.94 13.66 -2.48
C LEU A 446 -3.18 14.85 -3.08
N ARG A 447 -3.60 16.09 -2.79
CA ARG A 447 -2.91 17.28 -3.31
C ARG A 447 -1.62 17.58 -2.56
N LYS A 448 -1.62 17.28 -1.26
CA LYS A 448 -0.48 17.50 -0.36
C LYS A 448 0.30 16.22 -0.10
N LEU A 449 -0.26 15.06 -0.47
CA LEU A 449 0.24 13.72 -0.18
C LEU A 449 0.55 13.57 1.32
N SER A 450 -0.35 14.07 2.17
CA SER A 450 -0.17 14.09 3.63
C SER A 450 -1.43 13.63 4.35
N VAL A 451 -1.24 13.03 5.53
CA VAL A 451 -2.35 12.65 6.42
C VAL A 451 -3.02 13.92 6.96
N VAL A 452 -4.33 14.03 6.74
CA VAL A 452 -5.18 15.12 7.28
C VAL A 452 -5.75 14.74 8.62
N ALA A 453 -6.20 13.50 8.75
CA ALA A 453 -6.82 13.01 9.98
C ALA A 453 -6.38 11.56 10.25
N LYS A 454 -6.06 11.31 11.51
CA LYS A 454 -5.90 9.97 12.09
C LYS A 454 -7.09 9.75 13.02
N LEU A 455 -8.06 8.96 12.56
CA LEU A 455 -9.26 8.65 13.33
C LEU A 455 -8.97 7.46 14.21
N THR A 456 -8.89 7.67 15.52
CA THR A 456 -8.77 6.60 16.50
C THR A 456 -10.15 6.04 16.80
N VAL A 457 -10.41 4.79 16.42
CA VAL A 457 -11.63 4.09 16.83
C VAL A 457 -11.33 3.47 18.20
N GLU A 458 -11.79 4.09 19.28
CA GLU A 458 -11.59 3.57 20.63
C GLU A 458 -12.55 2.41 20.90
N GLU A 459 -12.03 1.18 20.85
CA GLU A 459 -12.66 0.01 21.49
C GLU A 459 -11.62 -0.94 22.14
N ASP A 460 -12.05 -1.51 23.28
CA ASP A 460 -11.37 -2.41 24.22
C ASP A 460 -11.17 -3.85 23.70
N GLY A 461 -10.79 -4.01 22.42
CA GLY A 461 -10.63 -5.33 21.82
C GLY A 461 -9.76 -5.35 20.58
N LYS A 462 -9.35 -6.56 20.18
CA LYS A 462 -8.53 -6.87 18.98
C LYS A 462 -9.33 -6.76 17.68
N ALA A 463 -10.05 -5.66 17.47
CA ALA A 463 -10.88 -5.46 16.28
C ALA A 463 -10.12 -4.65 15.24
N GLY A 464 -9.73 -5.32 14.15
CA GLY A 464 -9.23 -4.67 12.93
C GLY A 464 -10.34 -3.97 12.16
N VAL A 465 -10.02 -2.89 11.46
CA VAL A 465 -11.00 -2.22 10.60
C VAL A 465 -11.22 -3.05 9.33
N ALA A 466 -12.47 -3.47 9.12
CA ALA A 466 -12.83 -4.35 8.00
C ALA A 466 -13.10 -3.56 6.71
N SER A 467 -13.83 -2.45 6.80
CA SER A 467 -14.19 -1.66 5.62
C SER A 467 -14.40 -0.19 5.96
N VAL A 468 -14.04 0.68 5.02
CA VAL A 468 -14.24 2.13 5.10
C VAL A 468 -14.90 2.62 3.81
N LYS A 469 -15.97 3.42 3.92
CA LYS A 469 -16.64 4.03 2.77
C LYS A 469 -17.07 5.46 3.08
N PHE A 470 -16.76 6.36 2.16
CA PHE A 470 -17.32 7.71 2.14
C PHE A 470 -18.75 7.68 1.62
N ASP A 471 -19.59 8.54 2.19
CA ASP A 471 -20.93 8.80 1.68
C ASP A 471 -20.84 9.59 0.34
N PRO A 472 -21.62 9.21 -0.69
CA PRO A 472 -21.82 10.02 -1.90
C PRO A 472 -22.18 11.50 -1.64
N SER A 473 -22.78 11.82 -0.48
CA SER A 473 -23.18 13.19 -0.11
C SER A 473 -22.01 14.11 0.30
N LEU A 474 -20.80 13.56 0.50
CA LEU A 474 -19.64 14.23 1.07
C LEU A 474 -19.73 14.61 2.55
N GLN A 475 -20.81 14.25 3.25
CA GLN A 475 -20.99 14.65 4.64
C GLN A 475 -20.41 13.67 5.65
N PHE A 476 -20.37 12.37 5.33
CA PHE A 476 -20.03 11.33 6.29
C PHE A 476 -18.96 10.36 5.81
N LEU A 477 -18.24 9.78 6.77
CA LEU A 477 -17.36 8.63 6.61
C LEU A 477 -17.86 7.52 7.52
N ALA A 478 -18.18 6.36 6.94
CA ALA A 478 -18.47 5.16 7.72
C ALA A 478 -17.24 4.28 7.83
N VAL A 479 -17.01 3.79 9.04
CA VAL A 479 -15.94 2.85 9.40
C VAL A 479 -16.60 1.62 10.02
N ALA A 480 -16.41 0.46 9.41
CA ALA A 480 -16.89 -0.81 9.92
C ALA A 480 -15.76 -1.54 10.69
N THR A 481 -15.95 -1.69 11.99
CA THR A 481 -15.21 -2.61 12.87
C THR A 481 -16.15 -3.77 13.26
N ASP A 482 -16.20 -4.15 14.53
CA ASP A 482 -17.30 -4.95 15.08
C ASP A 482 -18.57 -4.09 15.24
N ALA A 483 -18.43 -2.77 15.28
CA ALA A 483 -19.50 -1.77 15.24
C ALA A 483 -19.37 -0.88 13.99
N VAL A 484 -20.47 -0.24 13.59
CA VAL A 484 -20.43 0.81 12.56
C VAL A 484 -20.25 2.15 13.25
N ASN A 485 -19.13 2.80 12.94
CA ASN A 485 -18.84 4.16 13.39
C ASN A 485 -19.03 5.14 12.24
N VAL A 486 -19.80 6.20 12.46
CA VAL A 486 -20.00 7.27 11.47
C VAL A 486 -19.33 8.54 11.95
N TYR A 487 -18.48 9.11 11.11
CA TYR A 487 -17.76 10.36 11.35
C TYR A 487 -18.25 11.46 10.42
N ALA A 488 -18.34 12.69 10.91
CA ALA A 488 -18.59 13.87 10.08
C ALA A 488 -17.34 14.24 9.28
N ASN A 489 -17.49 14.50 7.97
CA ASN A 489 -16.39 14.94 7.11
C ASN A 489 -15.97 16.38 7.50
N LYS A 490 -14.67 16.68 7.42
CA LYS A 490 -13.98 17.92 7.85
C LYS A 490 -13.82 18.11 9.36
N SER A 491 -14.86 17.92 10.16
CA SER A 491 -14.76 18.04 11.63
C SER A 491 -14.27 16.77 12.30
N TRP A 492 -14.40 15.62 11.63
CA TRP A 492 -13.94 14.30 12.08
C TRP A 492 -14.49 13.91 13.45
N HIS A 493 -15.58 14.54 13.87
CA HIS A 493 -16.26 14.23 15.10
C HIS A 493 -16.98 12.90 14.95
N HIS A 494 -16.81 12.01 15.94
CA HIS A 494 -17.56 10.77 16.03
C HIS A 494 -19.01 11.12 16.29
N LEU A 495 -19.90 10.69 15.39
CA LEU A 495 -21.33 10.97 15.53
C LEU A 495 -21.98 9.84 16.31
N ILE A 496 -21.80 8.60 15.84
CA ILE A 496 -22.50 7.44 16.35
C ILE A 496 -21.66 6.19 16.22
N LYS A 497 -21.86 5.31 17.20
CA LYS A 497 -21.51 3.91 17.18
C LYS A 497 -22.81 3.10 17.18
N VAL A 498 -23.06 2.35 16.11
CA VAL A 498 -24.13 1.34 16.07
C VAL A 498 -23.47 -0.01 16.30
N GLU A 499 -23.77 -0.66 17.42
CA GLU A 499 -23.19 -1.96 17.77
C GLU A 499 -23.69 -3.06 16.82
N GLY A 500 -22.76 -3.72 16.15
CA GLY A 500 -23.03 -4.93 15.38
C GLY A 500 -23.02 -6.14 16.31
N ALA A 501 -23.87 -7.15 16.04
CA ALA A 501 -23.90 -8.36 16.87
C ALA A 501 -22.66 -9.25 16.68
N GLU A 502 -21.99 -9.16 15.53
CA GLU A 502 -20.79 -9.92 15.16
C GLU A 502 -19.91 -9.15 14.16
N LYS A 503 -18.68 -9.64 13.93
CA LYS A 503 -17.66 -9.04 13.05
C LYS A 503 -18.23 -8.67 11.68
N LEU A 504 -18.19 -7.37 11.36
CA LEU A 504 -18.66 -6.84 10.09
C LEU A 504 -17.61 -7.07 9.00
N THR A 505 -18.06 -7.30 7.78
CA THR A 505 -17.20 -7.69 6.66
C THR A 505 -17.27 -6.72 5.49
N GLY A 506 -18.46 -6.18 5.21
CA GLY A 506 -18.67 -5.22 4.13
C GLY A 506 -19.66 -4.12 4.50
N LEU A 507 -19.43 -2.94 3.96
CA LEU A 507 -20.23 -1.73 4.18
C LEU A 507 -20.51 -1.03 2.85
N ALA A 508 -21.74 -0.56 2.66
CA ALA A 508 -22.14 0.25 1.51
C ALA A 508 -23.16 1.33 1.91
N TRP A 509 -23.05 2.52 1.32
CA TRP A 509 -24.02 3.59 1.50
C TRP A 509 -25.10 3.54 0.41
N ASP A 510 -26.34 3.80 0.79
CA ASP A 510 -27.44 4.03 -0.13
C ASP A 510 -27.44 5.49 -0.58
N GLY A 511 -27.27 5.71 -1.88
CA GLY A 511 -27.18 7.05 -2.47
C GLY A 511 -28.47 7.88 -2.39
N ARG A 512 -29.63 7.27 -2.10
CA ARG A 512 -30.93 7.96 -2.07
C ARG A 512 -31.28 8.54 -0.70
N ASN A 513 -31.12 7.75 0.35
CA ASN A 513 -31.62 8.08 1.70
C ASN A 513 -30.49 8.25 2.73
N GLY A 514 -29.23 8.00 2.36
CA GLY A 514 -28.11 7.99 3.30
C GLY A 514 -28.18 6.83 4.30
N ASN A 515 -28.92 5.76 3.98
CA ASN A 515 -28.94 4.55 4.80
C ASN A 515 -27.64 3.77 4.59
N ILE A 516 -27.16 3.09 5.62
CA ILE A 516 -25.97 2.25 5.57
C ILE A 516 -26.40 0.79 5.51
N VAL A 517 -25.95 0.06 4.49
CA VAL A 517 -26.13 -1.38 4.42
C VAL A 517 -24.85 -2.06 4.85
N VAL A 518 -24.98 -2.99 5.78
CA VAL A 518 -23.90 -3.68 6.45
C VAL A 518 -24.07 -5.17 6.28
N SER A 519 -22.97 -5.87 6.02
CA SER A 519 -22.91 -7.33 6.07
C SER A 519 -22.14 -7.80 7.30
N SER A 520 -22.68 -8.83 7.93
CA SER A 520 -22.07 -9.49 9.09
C SER A 520 -21.72 -10.94 8.75
N LEU A 521 -20.76 -11.49 9.49
CA LEU A 521 -20.35 -12.89 9.37
C LEU A 521 -21.49 -13.87 9.75
N ASP A 522 -22.44 -13.40 10.54
CA ASP A 522 -23.71 -14.05 10.94
C ASP A 522 -24.74 -14.28 9.82
N ARG A 523 -24.40 -14.02 8.56
CA ARG A 523 -25.30 -14.06 7.38
C ARG A 523 -26.31 -12.94 7.29
N THR A 524 -26.40 -12.08 8.30
CA THR A 524 -27.34 -10.96 8.28
C THR A 524 -26.82 -9.84 7.39
N VAL A 525 -27.66 -9.38 6.46
CA VAL A 525 -27.51 -8.04 5.89
C VAL A 525 -28.44 -7.12 6.68
N ARG A 526 -27.87 -6.06 7.24
CA ARG A 526 -28.59 -5.06 8.03
C ARG A 526 -28.63 -3.76 7.28
N THR A 527 -29.81 -3.17 7.16
CA THR A 527 -29.95 -1.78 6.72
C THR A 527 -30.11 -0.93 7.98
N ILE A 528 -29.13 -0.08 8.22
CA ILE A 528 -29.14 0.94 9.27
C ILE A 528 -29.63 2.24 8.63
N GLY A 529 -30.65 2.84 9.23
CA GLY A 529 -31.29 4.03 8.68
C GLY A 529 -32.17 4.71 9.73
N LEU A 530 -32.83 5.79 9.35
CA LEU A 530 -33.84 6.41 10.21
C LEU A 530 -35.03 5.46 10.31
N ALA A 531 -35.43 5.12 11.53
CA ALA A 531 -36.72 4.49 11.75
C ALA A 531 -37.80 5.49 11.30
N VAL A 532 -38.56 5.12 10.27
CA VAL A 532 -39.75 5.85 9.81
C VAL A 532 -40.92 5.54 10.72
#